data_AF-Q86CY8-F1
#
_entry.id   AF-Q86CY8-F1
#
_cell.length_a   1.000
_cell.length_b   1.000
_cell.length_c   1.000
_cell.angle_alpha   90.00
_cell.angle_beta   90.00
_cell.angle_gamma   90.00
#
_symmetry.space_group_name_H-M   'P 1'
#
loop_
_entity.id
_entity.type
_entity.pdbx_description
1 polymer ?
#
loop_
_entity_poly.entity_id
_entity_poly.type
_entity_poly.pdbx_seq_one_letter_code
_entity_poly.pdbx_strand_id
1 'polypeptide(L)'
;MDLPDSVTTDFYNFWKEGYEFTNRQTGCAILCLSSKLELLDQELKLHHGKAQEFAKKHGADDAMAKQLVDLIHGCAQSTPDVADDPCMKTLNVAKCFKAKIHELNWAPSMELVVGEVLAEV
;
A
#
# COMPACT_ATOMS: atom_id res chain seq x y z
N MET A 1 13.15 6.68 -12.18
CA MET A 1 13.36 6.99 -10.75
C MET A 1 14.33 5.94 -10.27
N ASP A 2 15.55 6.34 -9.95
CA ASP A 2 16.55 5.39 -9.45
C ASP A 2 16.27 5.16 -7.98
N LEU A 3 15.72 4.00 -7.65
CA LEU A 3 15.41 3.59 -6.28
C LEU A 3 16.60 2.78 -5.72
N PRO A 4 17.05 3.06 -4.50
CA PRO A 4 18.12 2.33 -3.84
C PRO A 4 17.62 0.96 -3.41
N ASP A 5 18.55 0.02 -3.26
CA ASP A 5 18.26 -1.37 -2.87
C ASP A 5 17.49 -1.48 -1.53
N SER A 6 17.60 -0.48 -0.66
CA SER A 6 16.80 -0.40 0.57
C SER A 6 15.30 -0.33 0.30
N VAL A 7 14.87 0.31 -0.78
CA VAL A 7 13.44 0.37 -1.15
C VAL A 7 12.97 -1.01 -1.60
N THR A 8 13.78 -1.71 -2.39
CA THR A 8 13.53 -3.10 -2.77
C THR A 8 13.42 -4.01 -1.54
N THR A 9 14.32 -3.83 -0.56
CA THR A 9 14.27 -4.55 0.73
C THR A 9 12.98 -4.28 1.50
N ASP A 10 12.50 -3.04 1.50
CA ASP A 10 11.22 -2.68 2.13
C ASP A 10 10.03 -3.34 1.44
N PHE A 11 10.00 -3.40 0.11
CA PHE A 11 8.94 -4.12 -0.62
C PHE A 11 8.96 -5.61 -0.33
N TYR A 12 10.14 -6.24 -0.31
CA TYR A 12 10.26 -7.64 0.05
C TYR A 12 9.78 -7.92 1.47
N ASN A 13 10.11 -7.08 2.44
CA ASN A 13 9.70 -7.32 3.83
C ASN A 13 8.39 -6.63 4.21
N PHE A 14 7.66 -6.06 3.24
CA PHE A 14 6.51 -5.21 3.52
C PHE A 14 5.47 -5.92 4.40
N TRP A 15 5.16 -7.19 4.14
CA TRP A 15 4.17 -7.95 4.92
C TRP A 15 4.76 -8.73 6.10
N LYS A 16 6.07 -8.70 6.31
CA LYS A 16 6.69 -9.38 7.44
C LYS A 16 6.26 -8.72 8.75
N GLU A 17 5.70 -9.51 9.66
CA GLU A 17 5.30 -9.04 10.98
C GLU A 17 6.52 -8.51 11.75
N GLY A 18 6.35 -7.38 12.45
CA GLY A 18 7.42 -6.68 13.17
C GLY A 18 8.46 -5.97 12.30
N TYR A 19 8.39 -6.08 10.96
CA TYR A 19 9.26 -5.31 10.07
C TYR A 19 8.76 -3.87 9.91
N GLU A 20 9.62 -2.92 10.23
CA GLU A 20 9.39 -1.48 10.12
C GLU A 20 10.21 -0.88 8.98
N PHE A 21 9.55 -0.15 8.07
CA PHE A 21 10.20 0.56 6.97
C PHE A 21 10.10 2.08 7.18
N THR A 22 11.21 2.79 7.23
CA THR A 22 11.24 4.25 7.49
C THR A 22 11.77 5.07 6.32
N ASN A 23 12.14 4.42 5.23
CA ASN A 23 12.72 5.09 4.09
C ASN A 23 11.66 5.92 3.33
N ARG A 24 11.85 7.24 3.29
CA ARG A 24 11.03 8.18 2.52
C ARG A 24 10.82 7.72 1.07
N GLN A 25 11.84 7.15 0.44
CA GLN A 25 11.78 6.74 -0.96
C GLN A 25 10.86 5.54 -1.18
N THR A 26 10.63 4.71 -0.16
CA THR A 26 9.60 3.67 -0.18
C THR A 26 8.22 4.29 -0.28
N GLY A 27 7.97 5.38 0.47
CA GLY A 27 6.74 6.16 0.35
C GLY A 27 6.57 6.78 -1.04
N CYS A 28 7.63 7.34 -1.62
CA CYS A 28 7.59 7.85 -2.99
C CYS A 28 7.32 6.74 -4.03
N ALA A 29 7.90 5.55 -3.85
CA ALA A 29 7.68 4.41 -4.73
C ALA A 29 6.22 3.94 -4.68
N ILE A 30 5.64 3.80 -3.48
CA ILE A 30 4.22 3.46 -3.30
C ILE A 30 3.33 4.52 -3.95
N LEU A 31 3.62 5.81 -3.75
CA LEU A 31 2.89 6.90 -4.37
C LEU A 31 2.94 6.81 -5.91
N CYS A 32 4.14 6.59 -6.47
CA CYS A 32 4.34 6.43 -7.91
C CYS A 32 3.55 5.24 -8.47
N LEU A 33 3.62 4.07 -7.82
CA LEU A 33 2.86 2.88 -8.22
C LEU A 33 1.35 3.13 -8.17
N SER A 34 0.87 3.78 -7.11
CA SER A 34 -0.55 4.13 -6.94
C SER A 34 -1.02 5.07 -8.04
N SER A 35 -0.23 6.07 -8.41
CA SER A 35 -0.53 6.96 -9.55
C SER A 35 -0.57 6.21 -10.88
N LYS A 36 0.39 5.29 -11.13
CA LYS A 36 0.44 4.50 -12.37
C LYS A 36 -0.73 3.53 -12.52
N LEU A 37 -1.22 3.01 -11.41
CA LEU A 37 -2.42 2.18 -11.35
C LEU A 37 -3.71 3.00 -11.32
N GLU A 38 -3.60 4.33 -11.45
CA GLU A 38 -4.72 5.28 -11.40
C GLU A 38 -5.56 5.18 -10.11
N LEU A 39 -4.95 4.75 -9.01
CA LEU A 39 -5.63 4.60 -7.71
C LEU A 39 -5.82 5.94 -7.00
N LEU A 40 -5.25 7.02 -7.53
CA LEU A 40 -5.28 8.35 -6.95
C LEU A 40 -6.05 9.33 -7.84
N ASP A 41 -6.68 10.32 -7.22
CA ASP A 41 -7.29 11.46 -7.90
C ASP A 41 -6.26 12.58 -8.16
N GLN A 42 -6.74 13.72 -8.67
CA GLN A 42 -5.91 14.88 -9.00
C GLN A 42 -5.30 15.57 -7.77
N GLU A 43 -5.84 15.31 -6.57
CA GLU A 43 -5.36 15.83 -5.29
C GLU A 43 -4.43 14.84 -4.57
N LEU A 44 -4.03 13.75 -5.24
CA LEU A 44 -3.24 12.63 -4.67
C LEU A 44 -3.96 11.90 -3.53
N LYS A 45 -5.29 11.98 -3.47
CA LYS A 45 -6.12 11.19 -2.55
C LYS A 45 -6.56 9.90 -3.22
N LEU A 46 -6.92 8.90 -2.43
CA LEU A 46 -7.40 7.62 -2.96
C LEU A 46 -8.69 7.82 -3.77
N HIS A 47 -8.68 7.40 -5.03
CA HIS A 47 -9.88 7.35 -5.85
C HIS A 47 -10.68 6.08 -5.52
N HIS A 48 -11.70 6.20 -4.68
CA HIS A 48 -12.42 5.04 -4.12
C HIS A 48 -12.97 4.07 -5.18
N GLY A 49 -13.56 4.57 -6.28
CA GLY A 49 -14.11 3.73 -7.36
C GLY A 49 -13.04 2.85 -8.03
N LYS A 50 -12.00 3.49 -8.60
CA LYS A 50 -10.85 2.78 -9.21
C LYS A 50 -10.15 1.83 -8.24
N ALA A 51 -10.02 2.19 -6.96
CA ALA A 51 -9.42 1.31 -5.96
C ALA A 51 -10.27 0.06 -5.67
N GLN A 52 -11.60 0.19 -5.60
CA GLN A 52 -12.49 -0.97 -5.49
C GLN A 52 -12.43 -1.84 -6.75
N GLU A 53 -12.46 -1.24 -7.94
CA GLU A 53 -12.35 -1.97 -9.21
C GLU A 53 -11.03 -2.73 -9.31
N PHE A 54 -9.92 -2.10 -8.92
CA PHE A 54 -8.61 -2.74 -8.86
C PHE A 54 -8.63 -3.95 -7.93
N ALA A 55 -9.10 -3.80 -6.69
CA ALA A 55 -9.19 -4.90 -5.74
C ALA A 55 -10.03 -6.07 -6.29
N LYS A 56 -11.19 -5.77 -6.90
CA LYS A 56 -12.07 -6.78 -7.50
C LYS A 56 -11.43 -7.52 -8.66
N LYS A 57 -10.72 -6.79 -9.53
CA LYS A 57 -9.97 -7.39 -10.65
C LYS A 57 -8.91 -8.39 -10.17
N HIS A 58 -8.41 -8.21 -8.94
CA HIS A 58 -7.39 -9.06 -8.31
C HIS A 58 -7.98 -10.02 -7.26
N GLY A 59 -9.27 -10.35 -7.36
CA GLY A 59 -9.88 -11.47 -6.62
C GLY A 59 -10.62 -11.10 -5.34
N ALA A 60 -10.70 -9.81 -4.97
CA ALA A 60 -11.57 -9.38 -3.88
C ALA A 60 -13.05 -9.44 -4.31
N ASP A 61 -13.93 -9.87 -3.40
CA ASP A 61 -15.36 -9.62 -3.57
C ASP A 61 -15.73 -8.16 -3.24
N ASP A 62 -17.00 -7.78 -3.43
CA ASP A 62 -17.47 -6.42 -3.19
C ASP A 62 -17.26 -5.96 -1.73
N ALA A 63 -17.46 -6.87 -0.77
CA ALA A 63 -17.34 -6.55 0.65
C ALA A 63 -15.88 -6.31 1.04
N MET A 64 -14.98 -7.19 0.58
CA MET A 64 -13.55 -7.08 0.80
C MET A 64 -12.98 -5.84 0.09
N ALA A 65 -13.34 -5.60 -1.17
CA ALA A 65 -12.89 -4.42 -1.92
C ALA A 65 -13.30 -3.12 -1.22
N LYS A 66 -14.55 -3.05 -0.74
CA LYS A 66 -15.02 -1.92 0.07
C LYS A 66 -14.22 -1.78 1.36
N GLN A 67 -14.01 -2.87 2.09
CA GLN A 67 -13.27 -2.87 3.35
C GLN A 67 -11.83 -2.39 3.17
N LEU A 68 -11.13 -2.84 2.12
CA LEU A 68 -9.77 -2.38 1.81
C LEU A 68 -9.70 -0.87 1.58
N VAL A 69 -10.65 -0.32 0.81
CA VAL A 69 -10.73 1.13 0.57
C VAL A 69 -11.05 1.90 1.83
N ASP A 70 -11.99 1.42 2.65
CA ASP A 70 -12.35 2.06 3.92
C ASP A 70 -11.16 2.09 4.90
N LEU A 71 -10.34 1.02 4.93
CA LEU A 71 -9.11 0.97 5.74
C LEU A 71 -8.07 2.00 5.29
N ILE A 72 -7.78 2.08 3.98
CA ILE A 72 -6.82 3.06 3.45
C ILE A 72 -7.33 4.49 3.71
N HIS A 73 -8.62 4.72 3.51
CA HIS A 73 -9.25 6.02 3.77
C HIS A 73 -9.14 6.42 5.25
N GLY A 74 -9.46 5.51 6.17
CA GLY A 74 -9.29 5.75 7.61
C GLY A 74 -7.84 6.02 8.01
N CYS A 75 -6.89 5.31 7.41
CA CYS A 75 -5.46 5.58 7.61
C CYS A 75 -5.03 6.95 7.07
N ALA A 76 -5.57 7.36 5.91
CA ALA A 76 -5.30 8.69 5.35
C ALA A 76 -5.86 9.83 6.22
N GLN A 77 -7.04 9.64 6.83
CA GLN A 77 -7.64 10.63 7.73
C GLN A 77 -6.94 10.74 9.09
N SER A 78 -6.46 9.61 9.62
CA SER A 78 -5.76 9.55 10.92
C SER A 78 -4.28 9.92 10.83
N THR A 79 -3.69 9.86 9.65
CA THR A 79 -2.32 10.32 9.41
C THR A 79 -2.32 11.85 9.32
N PRO A 80 -1.59 12.56 10.20
CA PRO A 80 -1.49 14.01 10.13
C PRO A 80 -1.03 14.47 8.76
N ASP A 81 -1.57 15.59 8.28
CA ASP A 81 -1.09 16.22 7.05
C ASP A 81 0.38 16.62 7.22
N VAL A 82 1.26 15.87 6.56
CA VAL A 82 2.66 16.26 6.38
C VAL A 82 2.67 17.23 5.19
N ALA A 83 2.30 18.48 5.45
CA ALA A 83 2.00 19.49 4.44
C ALA A 83 3.11 19.67 3.37
N ASP A 84 4.35 19.29 3.69
CA ASP A 84 5.52 19.48 2.82
C ASP A 84 6.10 18.17 2.25
N ASP A 85 5.53 16.99 2.54
CA ASP A 85 6.10 15.72 2.06
C ASP A 85 5.06 14.62 1.77
N PRO A 86 4.53 14.57 0.53
CA PRO A 86 3.57 13.55 0.13
C PRO A 86 4.15 12.14 0.20
N CYS A 87 5.46 11.94 0.01
CA CYS A 87 6.07 10.62 0.15
C CYS A 87 6.02 10.12 1.58
N MET A 88 6.35 10.98 2.55
CA MET A 88 6.27 10.60 3.97
C MET A 88 4.83 10.41 4.43
N LYS A 89 3.88 11.21 3.92
CA LYS A 89 2.46 10.96 4.17
C LYS A 89 2.04 9.58 3.65
N THR A 90 2.37 9.24 2.41
CA THR A 90 2.08 7.92 1.83
C THR A 90 2.74 6.79 2.63
N LEU A 91 3.99 6.97 3.08
CA LEU A 91 4.69 6.00 3.93
C LEU A 91 3.91 5.70 5.21
N ASN A 92 3.46 6.74 5.91
CA ASN A 92 2.73 6.61 7.17
C ASN A 92 1.33 5.99 6.96
N VAL A 93 0.64 6.35 5.88
CA VAL A 93 -0.62 5.70 5.49
C VAL A 93 -0.40 4.21 5.23
N ALA A 94 0.67 3.86 4.50
CA ALA A 94 1.00 2.46 4.21
C ALA A 94 1.32 1.66 5.47
N LYS A 95 2.01 2.25 6.46
CA LYS A 95 2.24 1.62 7.77
C LYS A 95 0.95 1.37 8.54
N CYS A 96 0.07 2.37 8.61
CA CYS A 96 -1.23 2.23 9.25
C CYS A 96 -2.04 1.12 8.57
N PHE A 97 -2.08 1.11 7.24
CA PHE A 97 -2.80 0.09 6.48
C PHE A 97 -2.23 -1.31 6.72
N LYS A 98 -0.90 -1.46 6.68
CA LYS A 98 -0.22 -2.72 7.03
C LYS A 98 -0.66 -3.22 8.41
N ALA A 99 -0.64 -2.37 9.43
CA ALA A 99 -1.04 -2.75 10.79
C ALA A 99 -2.49 -3.25 10.84
N LYS A 100 -3.42 -2.57 10.15
CA LYS A 100 -4.82 -2.99 10.07
C LYS A 100 -5.01 -4.32 9.34
N ILE A 101 -4.25 -4.57 8.29
CA ILE A 101 -4.29 -5.86 7.56
C ILE A 101 -3.75 -6.99 8.44
N HIS A 102 -2.73 -6.74 9.27
CA HIS A 102 -2.30 -7.72 10.28
C HIS A 102 -3.35 -7.97 11.36
N GLU A 103 -4.02 -6.93 11.89
CA GLU A 103 -5.12 -7.08 12.88
C GLU A 103 -6.26 -7.98 12.34
N LEU A 104 -6.50 -7.95 11.03
CA LEU A 104 -7.50 -8.78 10.34
C LEU A 104 -7.01 -10.19 9.98
N ASN A 105 -5.73 -10.50 10.22
CA ASN A 105 -5.05 -11.72 9.73
C ASN A 105 -5.11 -11.87 8.20
N TRP A 106 -5.05 -10.76 7.48
CA TRP A 106 -5.11 -10.71 6.01
C TRP A 106 -3.73 -10.49 5.36
N ALA A 107 -2.69 -10.26 6.16
CA ALA A 107 -1.34 -10.13 5.63
C ALA A 107 -0.89 -11.47 5.01
N PRO A 108 -0.45 -11.49 3.74
CA PRO A 108 0.04 -12.72 3.12
C PRO A 108 1.34 -13.17 3.79
N SER A 109 1.58 -14.49 3.79
CA SER A 109 2.89 -15.00 4.19
C SER A 109 3.95 -14.60 3.16
N MET A 110 5.20 -14.45 3.61
CA MET A 110 6.31 -14.16 2.70
C MET A 110 6.50 -15.24 1.63
N GLU A 111 6.20 -16.49 1.98
CA GLU A 111 6.21 -17.62 1.05
C GLU A 111 5.18 -17.43 -0.07
N LEU A 112 3.95 -17.03 0.27
CA LEU A 112 2.91 -16.76 -0.72
C LEU A 112 3.30 -15.62 -1.65
N VAL A 113 3.80 -14.51 -1.10
CA VAL A 113 4.23 -13.35 -1.91
C VAL A 113 5.32 -13.74 -2.93
N VAL A 114 6.33 -14.50 -2.48
CA VAL A 114 7.40 -14.97 -3.38
C VAL A 114 6.85 -15.97 -4.40
N GLY A 115 5.95 -16.87 -3.98
CA GLY A 115 5.30 -17.84 -4.86
C GLY A 115 4.55 -17.17 -6.02
N GLU A 116 3.74 -16.14 -5.75
CA GLU A 116 3.00 -15.40 -6.77
C GLU A 116 3.93 -14.66 -7.73
N VAL A 117 5.00 -14.04 -7.23
CA VAL A 117 5.99 -13.37 -8.11
C VAL A 117 6.67 -14.37 -9.05
N LEU A 118 6.98 -15.58 -8.57
CA LEU A 118 7.62 -16.62 -9.38
C LEU A 118 6.66 -17.28 -10.38
N ALA A 119 5.36 -17.31 -10.08
CA ALA A 119 4.35 -17.92 -10.95
C ALA A 119 4.07 -17.10 -12.22
N GLU A 120 4.36 -15.79 -12.19
CA GLU A 120 4.10 -14.84 -13.28
C GLU A 120 5.36 -14.55 -14.15
N VAL A 121 6.46 -15.29 -13.95
CA VAL A 121 7.74 -15.18 -14.69
C VAL A 121 7.90 -16.31 -15.71
#